data_AF-A0AAC8ZMQ2-F1
#
_entry.id   AF-A0AAC8ZMQ2-F1
#
_cell.length_a   1.000
_cell.length_b   1.000
_cell.length_c   1.000
_cell.angle_alpha   90.00
_cell.angle_beta   90.00
_cell.angle_gamma   90.00
#
_symmetry.space_group_name_H-M   'P 1'
#
loop_
_entity.id
_entity.type
_entity.pdbx_description
1 polymer ?
#
loop_
_entity_poly.entity_id
_entity_poly.type
_entity_poly.pdbx_seq_one_letter_code
_entity_poly.pdbx_strand_id
1 'polypeptide(L)'
;MKQNIFPKIVLIAGIVIFASVFLFARALISIAFITIIILFFVNRDFSFDKSKFQRYMPLLFLLAAGVVINAAYLYGYTIYDKSIILKELVAYTNPIIIVIYTYSLGYFLSQNKKLADYLLWSYLTVTVLFSLLCFIKFLYSSNIDLIGVYGTFGHGPDVQGVIAFTFPFVSVCFLNLALKSSKIRNKLIFLLSVLLVIFTDLFINTSKVGYIIEVFVLVYYAFVFIKNYSIQTNTNALSIKKMLIMTFLSLLALTFIFSFAYKKSQIFHDKTSEFTKSIVRIFESNGYSKIERKNLEQQSTGLRMIYYISSIEIFKKYPNVFIWGCSFTGNTPDLNYCTQNLIENNQQLQANPMVLKNQPIEPHNEFINYTFRGGIFSALCLLMFFISLFYITKNLPLQDRFGVRVFILGYFIASLTGYYLSTQYEVSMFFTLLAIFLSKIEQKKDSHYEIF
;
A
#
# COMPACT_ATOMS: atom_id res chain seq x y z
N MET A 1 26.62 32.86 -1.23
CA MET A 1 25.92 31.63 -0.77
C MET A 1 25.86 30.64 -1.92
N LYS A 2 26.53 29.48 -1.83
CA LYS A 2 26.36 28.40 -2.84
C LYS A 2 24.94 27.85 -2.68
N GLN A 3 24.13 27.83 -3.73
CA GLN A 3 22.83 27.15 -3.69
C GLN A 3 23.05 25.67 -3.37
N ASN A 4 22.45 25.17 -2.30
CA ASN A 4 22.50 23.75 -1.97
C ASN A 4 21.82 22.96 -3.11
N ILE A 5 22.59 22.12 -3.81
CA ILE A 5 22.14 21.39 -5.00
C ILE A 5 21.34 20.13 -4.62
N PHE A 6 21.44 19.68 -3.37
CA PHE A 6 20.86 18.41 -2.92
C PHE A 6 19.35 18.33 -3.08
N PRO A 7 18.54 19.36 -2.76
CA PRO A 7 17.09 19.30 -2.97
C PRO A 7 16.69 19.10 -4.44
N LYS A 8 17.49 19.60 -5.41
CA LYS A 8 17.24 19.39 -6.84
C LYS A 8 17.55 17.96 -7.26
N ILE A 9 18.65 17.38 -6.74
CA ILE A 9 19.00 15.98 -7.00
C ILE A 9 17.93 15.05 -6.42
N VAL A 10 17.45 15.35 -5.21
CA VAL A 10 16.38 14.59 -4.54
C VAL A 10 15.07 14.67 -5.30
N LEU A 11 14.71 15.82 -5.86
CA LEU A 11 13.57 15.96 -6.76
C LEU A 11 13.69 15.02 -7.96
N ILE A 12 14.85 15.01 -8.64
CA ILE A 12 15.08 14.14 -9.79
C ILE A 12 15.01 12.67 -9.38
N ALA A 13 15.64 12.30 -8.25
CA ALA A 13 15.59 10.93 -7.72
C ALA A 13 14.14 10.48 -7.44
N GLY A 14 13.31 11.35 -6.85
CA GLY A 14 11.89 11.05 -6.63
C GLY A 14 11.10 10.84 -7.93
N ILE A 15 11.34 11.67 -8.96
CA ILE A 15 10.73 11.49 -10.29
C ILE A 15 11.18 10.17 -10.92
N VAL A 16 12.48 9.84 -10.81
CA VAL A 16 13.03 8.57 -11.30
C VAL A 16 12.36 7.39 -10.60
N ILE A 17 12.10 7.44 -9.29
CA ILE A 17 11.37 6.39 -8.58
C ILE A 17 9.98 6.19 -9.20
N PHE A 18 9.20 7.26 -9.37
CA PHE A 18 7.86 7.16 -9.97
C PHE A 18 7.91 6.55 -11.36
N ALA A 19 8.74 7.08 -12.27
CA ALA A 19 8.86 6.55 -13.62
C ALA A 19 9.35 5.10 -13.62
N SER A 20 10.33 4.77 -12.79
CA SER A 20 10.94 3.43 -12.73
C SER A 20 9.99 2.37 -12.22
N VAL A 21 9.02 2.72 -11.36
CA VAL A 21 8.00 1.77 -10.92
C VAL A 21 7.08 1.36 -12.08
N PHE A 22 6.65 2.32 -12.91
CA PHE A 22 5.85 2.03 -14.11
C PHE A 22 6.68 1.43 -15.26
N LEU A 23 8.01 1.52 -15.23
CA LEU A 23 8.92 0.95 -16.23
C LEU A 23 9.65 -0.33 -15.77
N PHE A 24 9.36 -0.85 -14.57
CA PHE A 24 10.03 -2.00 -13.95
C PHE A 24 11.54 -1.89 -13.74
N ALA A 25 12.05 -0.66 -13.62
CA ALA A 25 13.48 -0.44 -13.45
C ALA A 25 13.89 -0.54 -11.96
N ARG A 26 13.85 -1.76 -11.39
CA ARG A 26 14.22 -2.02 -9.97
C ARG A 26 15.56 -1.42 -9.57
N ALA A 27 16.55 -1.52 -10.46
CA ALA A 27 17.89 -0.97 -10.21
C ALA A 27 17.86 0.55 -10.04
N LEU A 28 17.11 1.26 -10.89
CA LEU A 28 16.99 2.72 -10.81
C LEU A 28 16.27 3.16 -9.53
N ILE A 29 15.26 2.40 -9.10
CA ILE A 29 14.60 2.62 -7.80
C ILE A 29 15.61 2.50 -6.66
N SER A 30 16.38 1.41 -6.62
CA SER A 30 17.39 1.19 -5.57
C SER A 30 18.44 2.31 -5.56
N ILE A 31 18.96 2.70 -6.73
CA ILE A 31 19.94 3.79 -6.87
C ILE A 31 19.36 5.10 -6.35
N ALA A 32 18.15 5.48 -6.78
CA ALA A 32 17.51 6.71 -6.36
C ALA A 32 17.24 6.75 -4.85
N PHE A 33 16.76 5.64 -4.30
CA PHE A 33 16.45 5.50 -2.88
C PHE A 33 17.71 5.62 -2.00
N ILE A 34 18.78 4.91 -2.36
CA ILE A 34 20.07 4.98 -1.66
C ILE A 34 20.68 6.36 -1.81
N THR A 35 20.59 6.98 -3.00
CA THR A 35 21.11 8.34 -3.23
C THR A 35 20.48 9.34 -2.27
N ILE A 36 19.16 9.27 -2.05
CA ILE A 36 18.46 10.15 -1.11
C ILE A 36 18.99 9.97 0.32
N ILE A 37 19.21 8.72 0.76
CA ILE A 37 19.78 8.42 2.08
C ILE A 37 21.21 8.95 2.21
N ILE A 38 22.08 8.70 1.23
CA ILE A 38 23.48 9.14 1.26
C ILE A 38 23.56 10.66 1.30
N LEU A 39 22.78 11.36 0.45
CA LEU A 39 22.75 12.82 0.43
C LEU A 39 22.31 13.40 1.77
N PHE A 40 21.38 12.73 2.46
CA PHE A 40 20.94 13.14 3.79
C PHE A 40 22.08 13.11 4.82
N PHE A 41 22.87 12.02 4.86
CA PHE A 41 23.99 11.89 5.80
C PHE A 41 25.20 12.76 5.46
N VAL A 42 25.43 13.09 4.18
CA VAL A 42 26.54 13.97 3.75
C VAL A 42 26.17 15.45 3.85
N ASN A 43 24.90 15.78 4.04
CA ASN A 43 24.44 17.16 4.18
C ASN A 43 24.89 17.78 5.50
N ARG A 44 25.93 18.62 5.44
CA ARG A 44 26.47 19.36 6.58
C ARG A 44 25.48 20.36 7.19
N ASP A 45 24.47 20.78 6.43
CA ASP A 45 23.43 21.69 6.92
C ASP A 45 22.37 20.97 7.77
N PHE A 46 22.43 19.64 7.86
CA PHE A 46 21.50 18.87 8.68
C PHE A 46 21.80 19.04 10.17
N SER A 47 20.79 19.46 10.93
CA SER A 47 20.76 19.35 12.38
C SER A 47 19.54 18.51 12.78
N PHE A 48 19.76 17.46 13.57
CA PHE A 48 18.66 16.66 14.10
C PHE A 48 17.92 17.48 15.16
N ASP A 49 16.74 17.95 14.80
CA ASP A 49 15.82 18.60 15.73
C ASP A 49 14.78 17.58 16.22
N LYS A 50 14.91 17.18 17.49
CA LYS A 50 14.00 16.25 18.15
C LYS A 50 12.54 16.72 18.08
N SER A 51 12.28 18.04 18.10
CA SER A 51 10.94 18.61 18.02
C SER A 51 10.31 18.46 16.62
N LYS A 52 11.14 18.40 15.57
CA LYS A 52 10.71 18.10 14.20
C LYS A 52 10.46 16.61 14.01
N PHE A 53 11.28 15.74 14.62
CA PHE A 53 11.10 14.29 14.53
C PHE A 53 9.82 13.78 15.19
N GLN A 54 9.35 14.41 16.28
CA GLN A 54 8.03 14.10 16.87
C GLN A 54 6.86 14.27 15.89
N ARG A 55 7.03 15.05 14.82
CA ARG A 55 6.02 15.25 13.75
C ARG A 55 5.95 14.04 12.80
N TYR A 56 6.97 13.19 12.82
CA TYR A 56 7.04 11.89 12.15
C TYR A 56 6.63 10.74 13.08
N MET A 57 5.79 11.00 14.10
CA MET A 57 5.30 10.00 15.06
C MET A 57 4.84 8.67 14.42
N PRO A 58 4.16 8.64 13.26
CA PRO A 58 3.83 7.36 12.62
C PRO A 58 5.09 6.52 12.33
N LEU A 59 6.16 7.13 11.81
CA LEU A 59 7.42 6.44 11.51
C LEU A 59 8.09 5.84 12.76
N LEU A 60 7.82 6.36 13.95
CA LEU A 60 8.34 5.77 15.19
C LEU A 60 7.75 4.38 15.46
N PHE A 61 6.47 4.16 15.16
CA PHE A 61 5.87 2.83 15.29
C PHE A 61 6.46 1.85 14.29
N LEU A 62 6.71 2.30 13.06
CA LEU A 62 7.38 1.47 12.05
C LEU A 62 8.84 1.18 12.42
N LEU A 63 9.54 2.17 13.00
CA LEU A 63 10.88 2.01 13.54
C LEU A 63 10.91 0.99 14.67
N ALA A 64 9.95 1.06 15.61
CA ALA A 64 9.84 0.11 16.71
C ALA A 64 9.63 -1.33 16.20
N ALA A 65 8.76 -1.53 15.20
CA ALA A 65 8.62 -2.82 14.54
C ALA A 65 9.94 -3.27 13.89
N GLY A 66 10.63 -2.37 13.18
CA GLY A 66 11.94 -2.64 12.58
C GLY A 66 13.00 -3.05 13.59
N VAL A 67 13.08 -2.37 14.73
CA VAL A 67 14.03 -2.70 15.81
C VAL A 67 13.75 -4.08 16.36
N VAL A 68 12.48 -4.41 16.64
CA VAL A 68 12.12 -5.74 17.18
C VAL A 68 12.40 -6.85 16.17
N ILE A 69 12.05 -6.67 14.89
CA ILE A 69 12.33 -7.65 13.84
C ILE A 69 13.83 -7.86 13.67
N ASN A 70 14.62 -6.79 13.61
CA ASN A 70 16.08 -6.91 13.46
C ASN A 70 16.73 -7.51 14.71
N ALA A 71 16.25 -7.18 15.92
CA ALA A 71 16.73 -7.80 17.15
C ALA A 71 16.42 -9.31 17.19
N ALA A 72 15.20 -9.71 16.79
CA ALA A 72 14.82 -11.11 16.67
C ALA A 72 15.72 -11.85 15.67
N TYR A 73 15.94 -11.23 14.51
CA TYR A 73 16.82 -11.75 13.48
C TYR A 73 18.26 -11.94 14.00
N LEU A 74 18.87 -10.90 14.56
CA LEU A 74 20.22 -10.95 15.12
C LEU A 74 20.36 -11.99 16.24
N TYR A 75 19.35 -12.10 17.11
CA TYR A 75 19.29 -13.15 18.13
C TYR A 75 19.33 -14.54 17.49
N GLY A 76 18.49 -14.80 16.49
CA GLY A 76 18.46 -16.09 15.79
C GLY A 76 19.79 -16.45 15.14
N TYR A 77 20.48 -15.49 14.50
CA TYR A 77 21.80 -15.76 13.92
C TYR A 77 22.87 -16.06 14.97
N THR A 78 22.85 -15.32 16.09
CA THR A 78 23.85 -15.44 17.15
C THR A 78 23.69 -16.74 17.94
N ILE A 79 22.45 -17.15 18.23
CA ILE A 79 22.17 -18.33 19.07
C ILE A 79 22.24 -19.64 18.28
N TYR A 80 21.95 -19.62 16.98
CA TYR A 80 21.94 -20.83 16.15
C TYR A 80 23.17 -20.95 15.24
N ASP A 81 24.25 -20.21 15.53
CA ASP A 81 25.53 -20.21 14.81
C ASP A 81 25.39 -20.11 13.28
N LYS A 82 24.43 -19.31 12.81
CA LYS A 82 24.27 -19.03 11.38
C LYS A 82 25.09 -17.80 10.98
N SER A 83 25.58 -17.77 9.74
CA SER A 83 26.30 -16.59 9.23
C SER A 83 25.34 -15.43 8.94
N ILE A 84 25.52 -14.28 9.59
CA ILE A 84 24.70 -13.09 9.34
C ILE A 84 24.77 -12.71 7.86
N ILE A 85 23.62 -12.73 7.19
CA ILE A 85 23.50 -12.25 5.81
C ILE A 85 23.23 -10.74 5.86
N LEU A 86 24.26 -9.92 5.60
CA LEU A 86 24.17 -8.45 5.63
C LEU A 86 23.00 -7.92 4.78
N LYS A 87 22.71 -8.58 3.64
CA LYS A 87 21.64 -8.23 2.71
C LYS A 87 20.27 -8.11 3.38
N GLU A 88 19.99 -8.85 4.45
CA GLU A 88 18.68 -8.79 5.12
C GLU A 88 18.55 -7.59 6.07
N LEU A 89 19.66 -7.14 6.66
CA LEU A 89 19.72 -5.97 7.53
C LEU A 89 19.65 -4.65 6.74
N VAL A 90 20.18 -4.65 5.52
CA VAL A 90 20.15 -3.47 4.63
C VAL A 90 19.12 -3.61 3.50
N ALA A 91 18.21 -4.58 3.61
CA ALA A 91 17.19 -4.80 2.59
C ALA A 91 16.31 -3.56 2.44
N TYR A 92 15.91 -3.27 1.20
CA TYR A 92 15.00 -2.18 0.88
C TYR A 92 13.67 -2.25 1.65
N THR A 93 13.23 -3.46 1.96
CA THR A 93 11.99 -3.78 2.68
C THR A 93 12.18 -3.81 4.20
N ASN A 94 13.40 -3.56 4.69
CA ASN A 94 13.67 -3.46 6.12
C ASN A 94 13.01 -2.18 6.68
N PRO A 95 12.14 -2.27 7.70
CA PRO A 95 11.40 -1.12 8.20
C PRO A 95 12.30 0.03 8.68
N ILE A 96 13.51 -0.27 9.18
CA ILE A 96 14.47 0.76 9.59
C ILE A 96 14.94 1.57 8.38
N ILE A 97 15.30 0.88 7.29
CA ILE A 97 15.78 1.50 6.05
C ILE A 97 14.66 2.35 5.42
N ILE A 98 13.43 1.84 5.44
CA ILE A 98 12.23 2.57 5.00
C ILE A 98 12.06 3.88 5.80
N VAL A 99 12.15 3.82 7.13
CA VAL A 99 12.02 5.01 8.00
C VAL A 99 13.11 6.04 7.69
N ILE A 100 14.37 5.61 7.57
CA ILE A 100 15.48 6.51 7.24
C ILE A 100 15.22 7.20 5.90
N TYR A 101 14.79 6.44 4.89
CA TYR A 101 14.46 7.00 3.58
C TYR A 101 13.32 8.02 3.63
N THR A 102 12.18 7.66 4.23
CA THR A 102 11.01 8.54 4.28
C THR A 102 11.32 9.83 5.02
N TYR A 103 12.08 9.74 6.11
CA TYR A 103 12.52 10.91 6.84
C TYR A 103 13.49 11.77 6.02
N SER A 104 14.48 11.15 5.37
CA SER A 104 15.46 11.82 4.51
C SER A 104 14.79 12.60 3.37
N LEU A 105 13.89 11.95 2.64
CA LEU A 105 13.13 12.59 1.56
C LEU A 105 12.24 13.70 2.12
N GLY A 106 11.52 13.44 3.22
CA GLY A 106 10.65 14.42 3.87
C GLY A 106 11.40 15.69 4.26
N TYR A 107 12.61 15.56 4.81
CA TYR A 107 13.49 16.67 5.18
C TYR A 107 13.87 17.55 3.97
N PHE A 108 14.34 16.95 2.87
CA PHE A 108 14.69 17.73 1.68
C PHE A 108 13.48 18.42 1.05
N LEU A 109 12.31 17.76 1.09
CA LEU A 109 11.09 18.35 0.58
C LEU A 109 10.56 19.46 1.47
N SER A 110 10.75 19.39 2.79
CA SER A 110 10.25 20.42 3.70
C SER A 110 10.97 21.76 3.55
N GLN A 111 12.22 21.76 3.07
CA GLN A 111 12.98 22.97 2.76
C GLN A 111 12.34 23.86 1.68
N ASN A 112 11.50 23.32 0.80
CA ASN A 112 10.83 24.13 -0.24
C ASN A 112 9.45 23.56 -0.63
N LYS A 113 8.40 24.33 -0.33
CA LYS A 113 6.99 24.02 -0.66
C LYS A 113 6.79 23.58 -2.12
N LYS A 114 7.48 24.22 -3.06
CA LYS A 114 7.34 23.91 -4.49
C LYS A 114 7.81 22.50 -4.85
N LEU A 115 8.83 21.96 -4.18
CA LEU A 115 9.39 20.64 -4.51
C LEU A 115 8.39 19.51 -4.23
N ALA A 116 7.72 19.56 -3.08
CA ALA A 116 6.69 18.60 -2.71
C ALA A 116 5.52 18.61 -3.70
N ASP A 117 5.06 19.80 -4.10
CA ASP A 117 4.01 19.95 -5.10
C ASP A 117 4.45 19.47 -6.49
N TYR A 118 5.68 19.79 -6.92
CA TYR A 118 6.21 19.28 -8.19
C TYR A 118 6.25 17.76 -8.23
N LEU A 119 6.76 17.09 -7.18
CA LEU A 119 6.77 15.63 -7.13
C LEU A 119 5.36 15.03 -7.17
N LEU A 120 4.41 15.61 -6.43
CA LEU A 120 3.03 15.14 -6.44
C LEU A 120 2.42 15.28 -7.84
N TRP A 121 2.60 16.43 -8.50
CA TRP A 121 2.14 16.62 -9.87
C TRP A 121 2.82 15.67 -10.86
N SER A 122 4.13 15.45 -10.74
CA SER A 122 4.85 14.48 -11.57
C SER A 122 4.25 13.08 -11.41
N TYR A 123 3.99 12.63 -10.19
CA TYR A 123 3.33 11.36 -9.93
C TYR A 123 1.94 11.27 -10.60
N LEU A 124 1.07 12.27 -10.36
CA LEU A 124 -0.27 12.32 -10.94
C LEU A 124 -0.23 12.27 -12.48
N THR A 125 0.69 13.02 -13.09
CA THR A 125 0.87 13.05 -14.54
C THR A 125 1.37 11.72 -15.07
N VAL A 126 2.38 11.10 -14.45
CA VAL A 126 2.89 9.78 -14.85
C VAL A 126 1.79 8.73 -14.82
N THR A 127 0.96 8.71 -13.76
CA THR A 127 -0.17 7.76 -13.68
C THR A 127 -1.19 7.99 -14.80
N VAL A 128 -1.57 9.25 -15.09
CA VAL A 128 -2.54 9.54 -16.18
C VAL A 128 -1.97 9.17 -17.55
N LEU A 129 -0.69 9.46 -17.81
CA LEU A 129 -0.04 9.06 -19.06
C LEU A 129 0.01 7.54 -19.20
N PHE A 130 0.26 6.83 -18.10
CA PHE A 130 0.21 5.38 -18.08
C PHE A 130 -1.20 4.85 -18.37
N SER A 131 -2.23 5.37 -17.71
CA SER A 131 -3.64 5.01 -17.98
C SER A 131 -4.05 5.33 -19.43
N LEU A 132 -3.54 6.42 -20.01
CA LEU A 132 -3.76 6.76 -21.40
C LEU A 132 -3.13 5.72 -22.34
N LEU A 133 -1.91 5.28 -22.05
CA LEU A 133 -1.23 4.23 -22.81
C LEU A 133 -2.02 2.91 -22.74
N CYS A 134 -2.49 2.52 -21.54
CA CYS A 134 -3.36 1.35 -21.37
C CYS A 134 -4.63 1.46 -22.21
N PHE A 135 -5.31 2.61 -22.15
CA PHE A 135 -6.55 2.84 -22.89
C PHE A 135 -6.33 2.77 -24.40
N ILE A 136 -5.26 3.41 -24.92
CA ILE A 136 -4.91 3.35 -26.34
C ILE A 136 -4.71 1.89 -26.76
N LYS A 137 -3.95 1.09 -25.99
CA LYS A 137 -3.76 -0.33 -26.30
C LYS A 137 -5.06 -1.14 -26.25
N PHE A 138 -5.95 -0.84 -25.30
CA PHE A 138 -7.27 -1.45 -25.23
C PHE A 138 -8.12 -1.16 -26.47
N LEU A 139 -8.02 0.04 -27.06
CA LEU A 139 -8.71 0.35 -28.32
C LEU A 139 -8.23 -0.51 -29.50
N TYR A 140 -6.97 -0.93 -29.50
CA TYR A 140 -6.42 -1.83 -30.52
C TYR A 140 -6.71 -3.32 -30.24
N SER A 141 -6.88 -3.70 -28.98
CA SER A 141 -7.20 -5.07 -28.57
C SER A 141 -8.11 -5.05 -27.34
N SER A 142 -9.40 -5.29 -27.56
CA SER A 142 -10.44 -5.24 -26.52
C SER A 142 -10.31 -6.31 -25.43
N ASN A 143 -9.44 -7.31 -25.64
CA ASN A 143 -9.14 -8.36 -24.67
C ASN A 143 -7.76 -8.19 -24.00
N ILE A 144 -7.12 -7.03 -24.14
CA ILE A 144 -5.84 -6.78 -23.48
C ILE A 144 -6.04 -6.62 -21.98
N ASP A 145 -5.23 -7.34 -21.21
CA ASP A 145 -5.12 -7.14 -19.78
C ASP A 145 -3.88 -6.30 -19.44
N LEU A 146 -3.77 -5.90 -18.17
CA LEU A 146 -2.62 -5.11 -17.73
C LEU A 146 -1.29 -5.79 -18.04
N ILE A 147 -1.20 -7.12 -17.93
CA ILE A 147 0.03 -7.87 -18.24
C ILE A 147 0.37 -7.75 -19.74
N GLY A 148 -0.63 -7.91 -20.61
CA GLY A 148 -0.51 -7.71 -22.06
C GLY A 148 -0.15 -6.27 -22.45
N VAL A 149 -0.56 -5.27 -21.67
CA VAL A 149 -0.10 -3.88 -21.85
C VAL A 149 1.41 -3.76 -21.63
N TYR A 150 2.00 -4.52 -20.71
CA TYR A 150 3.44 -4.49 -20.45
C TYR A 150 4.25 -5.41 -21.37
N GLY A 151 3.64 -6.42 -21.98
CA GLY A 151 4.32 -7.34 -22.88
C GLY A 151 5.45 -8.10 -22.19
N THR A 152 6.59 -8.28 -22.87
CA THR A 152 7.75 -9.04 -22.38
C THR A 152 8.64 -8.28 -21.38
N PHE A 153 8.33 -7.02 -21.05
CA PHE A 153 9.22 -6.12 -20.30
C PHE A 153 9.19 -6.28 -18.77
N GLY A 154 8.40 -7.19 -18.19
CA GLY A 154 8.42 -7.38 -16.73
C GLY A 154 7.47 -8.43 -16.16
N HIS A 155 7.67 -8.74 -14.87
CA HIS A 155 6.78 -9.59 -14.08
C HIS A 155 5.45 -8.86 -13.81
N GLY A 156 4.45 -9.13 -14.64
CA GLY A 156 3.09 -8.57 -14.55
C GLY A 156 2.41 -8.59 -13.16
N PRO A 157 2.66 -9.55 -12.25
CA PRO A 157 2.09 -9.54 -10.89
C PRO A 157 2.53 -8.35 -10.02
N ASP A 158 3.75 -7.81 -10.22
CA ASP A 158 4.29 -6.73 -9.39
C ASP A 158 3.60 -5.38 -9.66
N VAL A 159 3.11 -5.15 -10.89
CA VAL A 159 2.40 -3.90 -11.21
C VAL A 159 1.02 -3.88 -10.59
N GLN A 160 0.37 -5.04 -10.58
CA GLN A 160 -0.98 -5.18 -10.05
C GLN A 160 -1.06 -4.73 -8.59
N GLY A 161 0.03 -4.91 -7.82
CA GLY A 161 0.15 -4.40 -6.46
C GLY A 161 0.21 -2.88 -6.42
N VAL A 162 1.14 -2.26 -7.15
CA VAL A 162 1.26 -0.78 -7.19
C VAL A 162 -0.02 -0.10 -7.66
N ILE A 163 -0.60 -0.59 -8.76
CA ILE A 163 -1.79 0.01 -9.37
C ILE A 163 -2.99 -0.04 -8.43
N ALA A 164 -3.12 -1.12 -7.65
CA ALA A 164 -4.25 -1.38 -6.77
C ALA A 164 -4.54 -0.25 -5.75
N PHE A 165 -3.52 0.48 -5.29
CA PHE A 165 -3.73 1.67 -4.45
C PHE A 165 -3.47 3.00 -5.16
N THR A 166 -2.69 2.98 -6.24
CA THR A 166 -2.33 4.17 -7.03
C THR A 166 -3.56 4.75 -7.72
N PHE A 167 -4.33 3.93 -8.44
CA PHE A 167 -5.49 4.39 -9.22
C PHE A 167 -6.59 5.00 -8.35
N PRO A 168 -7.06 4.35 -7.27
CA PRO A 168 -8.04 4.95 -6.36
C PRO A 168 -7.56 6.30 -5.79
N PHE A 169 -6.28 6.37 -5.38
CA PHE A 169 -5.70 7.61 -4.85
C PHE A 169 -5.67 8.74 -5.90
N VAL A 170 -5.22 8.44 -7.12
CA VAL A 170 -5.11 9.41 -8.22
C VAL A 170 -6.48 9.89 -8.67
N SER A 171 -7.46 8.99 -8.79
CA SER A 171 -8.86 9.32 -9.10
C SER A 171 -9.43 10.33 -8.09
N VAL A 172 -9.22 10.10 -6.79
CA VAL A 172 -9.70 11.02 -5.74
C VAL A 172 -8.97 12.37 -5.79
N CYS A 173 -7.66 12.39 -6.09
CA CYS A 173 -6.92 13.64 -6.25
C CYS A 173 -7.46 14.48 -7.41
N PHE A 174 -7.64 13.88 -8.59
CA PHE A 174 -8.18 14.59 -9.75
C PHE A 174 -9.64 14.99 -9.56
N LEU A 175 -10.46 14.18 -8.89
CA LEU A 175 -11.83 14.55 -8.58
C LEU A 175 -11.89 15.77 -7.66
N ASN A 176 -11.04 15.82 -6.63
CA ASN A 176 -10.92 16.99 -5.76
C ASN A 176 -10.44 18.25 -6.50
N LEU A 177 -9.55 18.10 -7.49
CA LEU A 177 -9.11 19.20 -8.35
C LEU A 177 -10.24 19.66 -9.30
N ALA A 178 -11.01 18.73 -9.86
CA ALA A 178 -12.15 19.01 -10.72
C ALA A 178 -13.23 19.82 -9.99
N LEU A 179 -13.56 19.43 -8.76
CA LEU A 179 -14.61 20.09 -7.96
C LEU A 179 -14.28 21.56 -7.65
N LYS A 180 -13.00 21.91 -7.52
CA LYS A 180 -12.55 23.27 -7.17
C LYS A 180 -12.21 24.14 -8.37
N SER A 181 -12.03 23.55 -9.54
CA SER A 181 -11.63 24.30 -10.72
C SER A 181 -12.75 25.25 -11.14
N SER A 182 -12.47 26.55 -11.11
CA SER A 182 -13.36 27.59 -11.64
C SER A 182 -13.44 27.58 -13.16
N LYS A 183 -12.34 27.20 -13.83
CA LYS A 183 -12.27 27.11 -15.29
C LYS A 183 -12.88 25.78 -15.77
N ILE A 184 -13.89 25.86 -16.63
CA ILE A 184 -14.58 24.70 -17.21
C ILE A 184 -13.62 23.76 -17.94
N ARG A 185 -12.65 24.30 -18.69
CA ARG A 185 -11.64 23.53 -19.41
C ARG A 185 -10.84 22.62 -18.48
N ASN A 186 -10.32 23.18 -17.38
CA ASN A 186 -9.53 22.43 -16.41
C ASN A 186 -10.39 21.39 -15.67
N LYS A 187 -11.64 21.74 -15.37
CA LYS A 187 -12.63 20.83 -14.78
C LYS A 187 -12.87 19.62 -15.67
N LEU A 188 -13.08 19.83 -16.97
CA LEU A 188 -13.26 18.77 -17.96
C LEU A 188 -12.00 17.88 -18.06
N ILE A 189 -10.81 18.48 -18.14
CA ILE A 189 -9.55 17.71 -18.17
C ILE A 189 -9.44 16.79 -16.96
N PHE A 190 -9.66 17.31 -15.75
CA PHE A 190 -9.57 16.50 -14.54
C PHE A 190 -10.63 15.41 -14.49
N LEU A 191 -11.87 15.68 -14.91
CA LEU A 191 -12.92 14.65 -14.98
C LEU A 191 -12.58 13.56 -16.00
N LEU A 192 -12.05 13.92 -17.17
CA LEU A 192 -11.60 12.96 -18.18
C LEU A 192 -10.45 12.10 -17.64
N SER A 193 -9.51 12.68 -16.89
CA SER A 193 -8.45 11.91 -16.21
C SER A 193 -9.01 10.93 -15.19
N VAL A 194 -10.01 11.32 -14.40
CA VAL A 194 -10.69 10.41 -13.45
C VAL A 194 -11.34 9.24 -14.18
N LEU A 195 -12.11 9.51 -15.24
CA LEU A 195 -12.78 8.47 -16.02
C LEU A 195 -11.78 7.52 -16.65
N LEU A 196 -10.66 8.04 -17.17
CA LEU A 196 -9.59 7.24 -17.77
C LEU A 196 -8.92 6.30 -16.76
N VAL A 197 -8.63 6.80 -15.55
CA VAL A 197 -8.02 5.99 -14.48
C VAL A 197 -8.99 4.92 -13.99
N ILE A 198 -10.25 5.27 -13.70
CA ILE A 198 -11.30 4.31 -13.30
C ILE A 198 -11.55 3.27 -14.39
N PHE A 199 -11.56 3.70 -15.66
CA PHE A 199 -11.67 2.77 -16.78
C PHE A 199 -10.52 1.77 -16.80
N THR A 200 -9.28 2.26 -16.67
CA THR A 200 -8.10 1.39 -16.64
C THR A 200 -8.17 0.41 -15.47
N ASP A 201 -8.67 0.86 -14.31
CA ASP A 201 -8.85 -0.02 -13.15
C ASP A 201 -9.92 -1.11 -13.38
N LEU A 202 -11.10 -0.74 -13.87
CA LEU A 202 -12.20 -1.71 -13.98
C LEU A 202 -12.13 -2.60 -15.23
N PHE A 203 -11.49 -2.14 -16.31
CA PHE A 203 -11.48 -2.84 -17.60
C PHE A 203 -10.15 -3.48 -17.96
N ILE A 204 -9.02 -3.03 -17.40
CA ILE A 204 -7.68 -3.49 -17.80
C ILE A 204 -6.91 -4.11 -16.62
N ASN A 205 -7.05 -3.56 -15.41
CA ASN A 205 -6.41 -4.11 -14.22
C ASN A 205 -6.94 -5.52 -13.94
N THR A 206 -6.05 -6.44 -13.56
CA THR A 206 -6.35 -7.84 -13.22
C THR A 206 -6.22 -8.13 -11.72
N SER A 207 -5.88 -7.12 -10.92
CA SER A 207 -5.66 -7.23 -9.47
C SER A 207 -6.98 -7.36 -8.71
N LYS A 208 -7.25 -8.56 -8.15
CA LYS A 208 -8.39 -8.79 -7.23
C LYS A 208 -8.30 -7.89 -5.99
N VAL A 209 -7.09 -7.65 -5.48
CA VAL A 209 -6.84 -6.73 -4.35
C VAL A 209 -7.16 -5.29 -4.75
N GLY A 210 -6.84 -4.89 -5.98
CA GLY A 210 -7.23 -3.60 -6.54
C GLY A 210 -8.74 -3.37 -6.48
N TYR A 211 -9.55 -4.34 -6.90
CA TYR A 211 -11.00 -4.22 -6.83
C TYR A 211 -11.53 -4.09 -5.40
N ILE A 212 -10.95 -4.83 -4.45
CA ILE A 212 -11.32 -4.69 -3.03
C ILE A 212 -10.99 -3.27 -2.55
N ILE A 213 -9.77 -2.79 -2.81
CA ILE A 213 -9.37 -1.43 -2.44
C ILE A 213 -10.31 -0.38 -3.06
N GLU A 214 -10.63 -0.51 -4.34
CA GLU A 214 -11.51 0.41 -5.06
C GLU A 214 -12.91 0.45 -4.41
N VAL A 215 -13.49 -0.69 -4.04
CA VAL A 215 -14.77 -0.75 -3.30
C VAL A 215 -14.67 0.03 -1.99
N PHE A 216 -13.66 -0.23 -1.16
CA PHE A 216 -13.49 0.47 0.12
C PHE A 216 -13.26 1.97 -0.06
N VAL A 217 -12.49 2.37 -1.07
CA VAL A 217 -12.19 3.77 -1.39
C VAL A 217 -13.42 4.50 -1.90
N LEU A 218 -14.17 3.91 -2.83
CA LEU A 218 -15.40 4.50 -3.36
C LEU A 218 -16.48 4.61 -2.29
N VAL A 219 -16.62 3.61 -1.41
CA VAL A 219 -17.52 3.68 -0.25
C VAL A 219 -17.08 4.78 0.71
N TYR A 220 -15.79 4.85 1.07
CA TYR A 220 -15.26 5.93 1.90
C TYR A 220 -15.53 7.31 1.29
N TYR A 221 -15.30 7.46 -0.01
CA TYR A 221 -15.49 8.72 -0.71
C TYR A 221 -16.97 9.07 -0.84
N ALA A 222 -17.86 8.09 -1.03
CA ALA A 222 -19.31 8.29 -0.97
C ALA A 222 -19.73 8.85 0.40
N PHE A 223 -19.22 8.32 1.51
CA PHE A 223 -19.49 8.90 2.84
C PHE A 223 -19.02 10.35 2.96
N VAL A 224 -17.83 10.66 2.43
CA VAL A 224 -17.31 12.05 2.41
C VAL A 224 -18.24 12.96 1.60
N PHE A 225 -18.69 12.51 0.43
CA PHE A 225 -19.59 13.24 -0.44
C PHE A 225 -20.96 13.47 0.21
N ILE A 226 -21.57 12.41 0.78
CA ILE A 226 -22.82 12.51 1.55
C ILE A 226 -22.68 13.52 2.67
N LYS A 227 -21.58 13.47 3.43
CA LYS A 227 -21.32 14.42 4.53
C LYS A 227 -21.22 15.86 4.02
N ASN A 228 -20.45 16.11 2.98
CA ASN A 228 -20.22 17.47 2.48
C ASN A 228 -21.49 18.12 1.92
N TYR A 229 -22.34 17.36 1.24
CA TYR A 229 -23.56 17.88 0.60
C TYR A 229 -24.82 17.80 1.48
N SER A 230 -24.76 17.10 2.62
CA SER A 230 -25.84 17.07 3.61
C SER A 230 -25.79 18.22 4.61
N ILE A 231 -24.64 18.89 4.76
CA ILE A 231 -24.48 20.06 5.61
C ILE A 231 -25.10 21.29 4.91
N GLN A 232 -26.01 21.99 5.60
CA GLN A 232 -26.54 23.26 5.13
C GLN A 232 -25.47 24.34 5.24
N THR A 233 -25.10 24.95 4.10
CA THR A 233 -24.07 25.99 4.00
C THR A 233 -24.30 27.19 4.91
N ASN A 234 -25.55 27.51 5.23
CA ASN A 234 -25.89 28.71 6.00
C ASN A 234 -25.93 28.47 7.52
N THR A 235 -26.17 27.25 7.98
CA THR A 235 -26.41 26.92 9.39
C THR A 235 -25.40 25.92 9.96
N ASN A 236 -24.55 25.34 9.11
CA ASN A 236 -23.73 24.16 9.43
C ASN A 236 -24.52 22.99 10.02
N ALA A 237 -25.85 22.99 9.90
CA ALA A 237 -26.72 21.94 10.41
C ALA A 237 -26.86 20.79 9.38
N LEU A 238 -26.95 19.57 9.88
CA LEU A 238 -27.17 18.38 9.05
C LEU A 238 -28.62 18.35 8.57
N SER A 239 -28.83 18.35 7.25
CA SER A 239 -30.14 18.12 6.67
C SER A 239 -30.35 16.63 6.40
N ILE A 240 -31.22 15.99 7.19
CA ILE A 240 -31.57 14.57 7.03
C ILE A 240 -32.11 14.28 5.61
N LYS A 241 -32.96 15.16 5.07
CA LYS A 241 -33.49 15.03 3.71
C LYS A 241 -32.37 15.01 2.65
N LYS A 242 -31.42 15.95 2.72
CA LYS A 242 -30.27 15.97 1.80
C LYS A 242 -29.39 14.74 2.00
N MET A 243 -29.14 14.33 3.25
CA MET A 243 -28.38 13.12 3.56
C MET A 243 -29.00 11.89 2.89
N LEU A 244 -30.31 11.66 3.03
CA LEU A 244 -31.02 10.53 2.41
C LEU A 244 -30.92 10.57 0.88
N ILE A 245 -31.12 11.73 0.26
CA ILE A 245 -31.00 11.90 -1.20
C ILE A 245 -29.57 11.56 -1.66
N MET A 246 -28.55 12.09 -0.99
CA MET A 246 -27.15 11.86 -1.37
C MET A 246 -26.76 10.39 -1.14
N THR A 247 -27.27 9.75 -0.08
CA THR A 247 -27.08 8.32 0.16
C THR A 247 -27.69 7.50 -0.98
N PHE A 248 -28.93 7.79 -1.37
CA PHE A 248 -29.60 7.11 -2.48
C PHE A 248 -28.85 7.29 -3.80
N LEU A 249 -28.45 8.51 -4.15
CA LEU A 249 -27.67 8.79 -5.36
C LEU A 249 -26.31 8.10 -5.35
N SER A 250 -25.62 8.06 -4.20
CA SER A 250 -24.34 7.37 -4.06
C SER A 250 -24.49 5.86 -4.24
N LEU A 251 -25.52 5.25 -3.63
CA LEU A 251 -25.83 3.82 -3.79
C LEU A 251 -26.17 3.48 -5.25
N LEU A 252 -27.00 4.30 -5.91
CA LEU A 252 -27.29 4.13 -7.33
C LEU A 252 -26.02 4.20 -8.19
N ALA A 253 -25.16 5.20 -7.96
CA ALA A 253 -23.91 5.36 -8.71
C ALA A 253 -22.98 4.17 -8.51
N LEU A 254 -22.74 3.74 -7.26
CA LEU A 254 -21.90 2.58 -6.97
C LEU A 254 -22.47 1.31 -7.60
N THR A 255 -23.78 1.08 -7.45
CA THR A 255 -24.45 -0.10 -8.02
C THR A 255 -24.33 -0.10 -9.54
N PHE A 256 -24.53 1.05 -10.19
CA PHE A 256 -24.39 1.20 -11.62
C PHE A 256 -22.96 0.92 -12.09
N ILE A 257 -21.95 1.54 -11.47
CA ILE A 257 -20.53 1.36 -11.83
C ILE A 257 -20.14 -0.11 -11.75
N PHE A 258 -20.39 -0.78 -10.61
CA PHE A 258 -20.00 -2.17 -10.42
C PHE A 258 -20.85 -3.15 -11.26
N SER A 259 -22.15 -2.92 -11.39
CA SER A 259 -23.00 -3.76 -12.25
C SER A 259 -22.64 -3.62 -13.72
N PHE A 260 -22.31 -2.41 -14.16
CA PHE A 260 -21.86 -2.15 -15.51
C PHE A 260 -20.50 -2.83 -15.76
N ALA A 261 -19.53 -2.66 -14.87
CA ALA A 261 -18.24 -3.33 -14.95
C ALA A 261 -18.40 -4.86 -14.98
N TYR A 262 -19.22 -5.43 -14.09
CA TYR A 262 -19.50 -6.88 -14.06
C TYR A 262 -20.15 -7.42 -15.34
N LYS A 263 -20.94 -6.61 -16.04
CA LYS A 263 -21.58 -7.01 -17.31
C LYS A 263 -20.73 -6.75 -18.54
N LYS A 264 -19.83 -5.76 -18.50
CA LYS A 264 -19.13 -5.25 -19.69
C LYS A 264 -17.63 -5.47 -19.68
N SER A 265 -17.00 -5.66 -18.53
CA SER A 265 -15.60 -6.02 -18.39
C SER A 265 -15.50 -7.52 -18.16
N GLN A 266 -15.03 -8.27 -19.16
CA GLN A 266 -14.81 -9.72 -19.06
C GLN A 266 -13.80 -10.03 -17.94
N ILE A 267 -12.73 -9.25 -17.84
CA ILE A 267 -11.70 -9.40 -16.80
C ILE A 267 -12.31 -9.25 -15.40
N PHE A 268 -13.08 -8.17 -15.19
CA PHE A 268 -13.72 -7.93 -13.89
C PHE A 268 -14.74 -9.02 -13.55
N HIS A 269 -15.54 -9.47 -14.52
CA HIS A 269 -16.49 -10.56 -14.38
C HIS A 269 -15.78 -11.85 -13.93
N ASP A 270 -14.78 -12.30 -14.69
CA ASP A 270 -14.09 -13.57 -14.45
C ASP A 270 -13.40 -13.58 -13.09
N LYS A 271 -12.67 -12.51 -12.77
CA LYS A 271 -11.92 -12.40 -11.50
C LYS A 271 -12.85 -12.34 -10.29
N THR A 272 -13.98 -11.63 -10.39
CA THR A 272 -14.98 -11.54 -9.32
C THR A 272 -15.72 -12.87 -9.15
N SER A 273 -16.12 -13.50 -10.25
CA SER A 273 -16.79 -14.81 -10.25
C SER A 273 -15.88 -15.91 -9.66
N GLU A 274 -14.61 -15.94 -10.06
CA GLU A 274 -13.61 -16.85 -9.50
C GLU A 274 -13.43 -16.60 -7.99
N PHE A 275 -13.29 -15.34 -7.56
CA PHE A 275 -13.17 -14.99 -6.16
C PHE A 275 -14.36 -15.48 -5.32
N THR A 276 -15.60 -15.20 -5.75
CA THR A 276 -16.80 -15.64 -5.04
C THR A 276 -16.89 -17.16 -4.97
N LYS A 277 -16.61 -17.87 -6.06
CA LYS A 277 -16.62 -19.34 -6.08
C LYS A 277 -15.57 -19.93 -5.12
N SER A 278 -14.36 -19.36 -5.05
CA SER A 278 -13.35 -19.81 -4.10
C SER A 278 -13.81 -19.61 -2.65
N ILE A 279 -14.38 -18.44 -2.33
CA ILE A 279 -14.85 -18.11 -0.98
C ILE A 279 -15.99 -19.04 -0.55
N VAL A 280 -17.02 -19.20 -1.37
CA VAL A 280 -18.15 -20.09 -1.11
C VAL A 280 -17.66 -21.52 -0.83
N ARG A 281 -16.78 -22.05 -1.69
CA ARG A 281 -16.19 -23.38 -1.49
C ARG A 281 -15.40 -23.50 -0.19
N ILE A 282 -14.77 -22.43 0.28
CA ILE A 282 -14.01 -22.45 1.53
C ILE A 282 -14.91 -22.51 2.75
N PHE A 283 -16.00 -21.75 2.77
CA PHE A 283 -16.88 -21.64 3.93
C PHE A 283 -17.98 -22.70 3.98
N GLU A 284 -18.36 -23.28 2.84
CA GLU A 284 -19.42 -24.30 2.77
C GLU A 284 -18.89 -25.74 2.84
N SER A 285 -17.59 -25.97 2.62
CA SER A 285 -17.02 -27.31 2.76
C SER A 285 -16.87 -27.67 4.25
N ASN A 286 -17.73 -28.57 4.75
CA ASN A 286 -17.58 -29.21 6.06
C ASN A 286 -16.39 -30.21 6.06
N GLY A 287 -15.18 -29.69 5.90
CA GLY A 287 -13.95 -30.46 5.68
C GLY A 287 -13.70 -30.71 4.19
N TYR A 288 -12.50 -30.36 3.72
CA TYR A 288 -12.12 -30.60 2.33
C TYR A 288 -11.83 -32.06 2.04
N SER A 289 -12.40 -32.59 0.96
CA SER A 289 -11.80 -33.74 0.29
C SER A 289 -10.41 -33.36 -0.29
N LYS A 290 -9.50 -34.33 -0.44
CA LYS A 290 -8.17 -34.10 -1.06
C LYS A 290 -8.28 -33.47 -2.47
N ILE A 291 -9.37 -33.74 -3.19
CA ILE A 291 -9.62 -33.24 -4.55
C ILE A 291 -10.02 -31.76 -4.53
N GLU A 292 -10.90 -31.36 -3.61
CA GLU A 292 -11.30 -29.95 -3.45
C GLU A 292 -10.13 -29.07 -3.03
N ARG A 293 -9.25 -29.59 -2.16
CA ARG A 293 -8.02 -28.91 -1.78
C ARG A 293 -7.11 -28.66 -2.97
N LYS A 294 -6.85 -29.67 -3.80
CA LYS A 294 -6.01 -29.52 -5.01
C LYS A 294 -6.59 -28.47 -5.97
N ASN A 295 -7.92 -28.42 -6.10
CA ASN A 295 -8.60 -27.43 -6.93
C ASN A 295 -8.53 -26.01 -6.34
N LEU A 296 -8.50 -25.86 -5.01
CA LEU A 296 -8.35 -24.56 -4.34
C LEU A 296 -6.89 -24.07 -4.33
N GLU A 297 -5.92 -24.97 -4.19
CA GLU A 297 -4.49 -24.66 -4.29
C GLU A 297 -4.12 -24.17 -5.71
N GLN A 298 -4.87 -24.58 -6.74
CA GLN A 298 -4.72 -24.08 -8.11
C GLN A 298 -5.30 -22.66 -8.31
N GLN A 299 -6.12 -22.15 -7.39
CA GLN A 299 -6.73 -20.82 -7.47
C GLN A 299 -5.98 -19.84 -6.56
N SER A 300 -5.55 -18.69 -7.09
CA SER A 300 -4.77 -17.70 -6.32
C SER A 300 -5.47 -17.22 -5.02
N THR A 301 -6.79 -17.04 -5.06
CA THR A 301 -7.59 -16.67 -3.88
C THR A 301 -7.64 -17.81 -2.85
N GLY A 302 -7.89 -19.03 -3.33
CA GLY A 302 -7.97 -20.22 -2.48
C GLY A 302 -6.65 -20.48 -1.76
N LEU A 303 -5.54 -20.43 -2.49
CA LEU A 303 -4.21 -20.61 -1.94
C LEU A 303 -3.87 -19.55 -0.86
N ARG A 304 -4.17 -18.26 -1.08
CA ARG A 304 -3.96 -17.21 -0.07
C ARG A 304 -4.75 -17.47 1.22
N MET A 305 -6.01 -17.87 1.11
CA MET A 305 -6.82 -18.21 2.28
C MET A 305 -6.26 -19.41 3.03
N ILE A 306 -5.79 -20.45 2.32
CA ILE A 306 -5.11 -21.60 2.93
C ILE A 306 -3.86 -21.16 3.69
N TYR A 307 -3.06 -20.24 3.14
CA TYR A 307 -1.91 -19.67 3.85
C TYR A 307 -2.30 -18.94 5.14
N TYR A 308 -3.38 -18.15 5.11
CA TYR A 308 -3.88 -17.44 6.31
C TYR A 308 -4.36 -18.43 7.38
N ILE A 309 -5.16 -19.42 6.98
CA ILE A 309 -5.66 -20.46 7.91
C ILE A 309 -4.49 -21.24 8.49
N SER A 310 -3.54 -21.68 7.66
CA SER A 310 -2.33 -22.39 8.11
C SER A 310 -1.55 -21.57 9.13
N SER A 311 -1.39 -20.26 8.89
CA SER A 311 -0.70 -19.36 9.81
C SER A 311 -1.42 -19.25 11.17
N ILE A 312 -2.75 -19.12 11.15
CA ILE A 312 -3.56 -19.05 12.37
C ILE A 312 -3.47 -20.36 13.16
N GLU A 313 -3.53 -21.51 12.49
CA GLU A 313 -3.41 -22.82 13.14
C GLU A 313 -2.02 -23.01 13.77
N ILE A 314 -0.95 -22.55 13.13
CA ILE A 314 0.38 -22.51 13.75
C ILE A 314 0.38 -21.65 15.00
N PHE A 315 -0.17 -20.43 14.96
CA PHE A 315 -0.19 -19.54 16.12
C PHE A 315 -1.00 -20.12 17.30
N LYS A 316 -2.12 -20.80 17.01
CA LYS A 316 -2.89 -21.52 18.04
C LYS A 316 -2.07 -22.63 18.67
N LYS A 317 -1.31 -23.39 17.87
CA LYS A 317 -0.54 -24.53 18.37
C LYS A 317 0.76 -24.11 19.06
N TYR A 318 1.37 -23.02 18.60
CA TYR A 318 2.63 -22.49 19.08
C TYR A 318 2.47 -21.01 19.50
N PRO A 319 1.86 -20.75 20.67
CA PRO A 319 1.63 -19.38 21.14
C PRO A 319 2.93 -18.59 21.33
N ASN A 320 4.04 -19.26 21.62
CA ASN A 320 5.35 -18.61 21.71
C ASN A 320 5.80 -17.99 20.36
N VAL A 321 5.49 -18.65 19.23
CA VAL A 321 5.74 -18.11 17.89
C VAL A 321 4.86 -16.90 17.62
N PHE A 322 3.62 -16.91 18.09
CA PHE A 322 2.73 -15.74 18.01
C PHE A 322 3.28 -14.55 18.82
N ILE A 323 3.77 -14.79 20.04
CA ILE A 323 4.23 -13.72 20.93
C ILE A 323 5.57 -13.15 20.49
N TRP A 324 6.54 -14.02 20.16
CA TRP A 324 7.94 -13.63 19.96
C TRP A 324 8.43 -13.76 18.51
N GLY A 325 7.70 -14.46 17.66
CA GLY A 325 8.13 -14.77 16.30
C GLY A 325 9.06 -15.98 16.21
N CYS A 326 9.37 -16.37 14.98
CA CYS A 326 10.15 -17.55 14.61
C CYS A 326 11.60 -17.48 15.10
N SER A 327 12.27 -16.33 15.02
CA SER A 327 13.70 -16.26 15.34
C SER A 327 14.02 -16.58 16.80
N PHE A 328 13.08 -16.31 17.73
CA PHE A 328 13.25 -16.63 19.14
C PHE A 328 12.83 -18.06 19.50
N THR A 329 11.95 -18.69 18.71
CA THR A 329 11.20 -19.87 19.16
C THR A 329 11.18 -21.03 18.16
N GLY A 330 11.58 -20.81 16.92
CA GLY A 330 11.55 -21.74 15.80
C GLY A 330 12.91 -22.29 15.38
N ASN A 331 13.96 -22.09 16.20
CA ASN A 331 15.33 -22.56 15.96
C ASN A 331 15.97 -22.08 14.65
N THR A 332 15.42 -21.04 14.03
CA THR A 332 15.95 -20.43 12.81
C THR A 332 15.44 -18.99 12.66
N PRO A 333 16.24 -18.09 12.09
CA PRO A 333 15.77 -16.79 11.61
C PRO A 333 15.01 -16.89 10.26
N ASP A 334 15.13 -18.02 9.55
CA ASP A 334 14.44 -18.26 8.29
C ASP A 334 12.96 -18.63 8.52
N LEU A 335 12.05 -17.74 8.13
CA LEU A 335 10.61 -17.92 8.27
C LEU A 335 10.07 -19.14 7.52
N ASN A 336 10.61 -19.43 6.34
CA ASN A 336 10.16 -20.56 5.53
C ASN A 336 10.52 -21.88 6.22
N TYR A 337 11.77 -22.00 6.65
CA TYR A 337 12.20 -23.18 7.41
C TYR A 337 11.47 -23.29 8.75
N CYS A 338 11.26 -22.19 9.47
CA CYS A 338 10.54 -22.17 10.73
C CYS A 338 9.13 -22.76 10.58
N THR A 339 8.35 -22.23 9.63
CA THR A 339 6.96 -22.65 9.44
C THR A 339 6.85 -24.11 8.99
N GLN A 340 7.73 -24.57 8.09
CA GLN A 340 7.78 -25.98 7.69
C GLN A 340 8.12 -26.90 8.87
N ASN A 341 9.18 -26.57 9.62
CA ASN A 341 9.60 -27.37 10.77
C ASN A 341 8.53 -27.44 11.87
N LEU A 342 7.80 -26.35 12.12
CA LEU A 342 6.69 -26.32 13.07
C LEU A 342 5.53 -27.23 12.64
N ILE A 343 5.25 -27.29 11.34
CA ILE A 343 4.21 -28.15 10.76
C ILE A 343 4.65 -29.61 10.77
N GLU A 344 5.87 -29.93 10.33
CA GLU A 344 6.42 -31.29 10.27
C GLU A 344 6.48 -31.96 11.65
N ASN A 345 6.89 -31.23 12.68
CA ASN A 345 7.03 -31.78 14.03
C ASN A 345 5.71 -31.83 14.83
N ASN A 346 4.57 -31.51 14.22
CA ASN A 346 3.29 -31.47 14.91
C ASN A 346 2.22 -32.37 14.29
N GLN A 347 1.90 -33.47 14.98
CA GLN A 347 0.87 -34.40 14.50
C GLN A 347 -0.50 -33.75 14.30
N GLN A 348 -0.89 -32.75 15.11
CA GLN A 348 -2.18 -32.08 14.96
C GLN A 348 -2.21 -31.19 13.71
N LEU A 349 -1.14 -30.44 13.42
CA LEU A 349 -1.03 -29.65 12.19
C LEU A 349 -0.91 -30.56 10.95
N GLN A 350 -0.17 -31.67 11.07
CA GLN A 350 -0.10 -32.69 10.02
C GLN A 350 -1.44 -33.40 9.78
N ALA A 351 -2.27 -33.56 10.80
CA ALA A 351 -3.60 -34.13 10.65
C ALA A 351 -4.61 -33.11 10.09
N ASN A 352 -4.40 -31.81 10.31
CA ASN A 352 -5.34 -30.77 9.89
C ASN A 352 -5.36 -30.63 8.35
N PRO A 353 -6.50 -30.89 7.68
CA PRO A 353 -6.60 -30.78 6.23
C PRO A 353 -6.51 -29.33 5.72
N MET A 354 -6.72 -28.35 6.60
CA MET A 354 -6.65 -26.91 6.31
C MET A 354 -5.22 -26.36 6.32
N VAL A 355 -4.24 -27.15 6.79
CA VAL A 355 -2.84 -26.73 6.88
C VAL A 355 -2.06 -27.15 5.63
N LEU A 356 -1.24 -26.25 5.13
CA LEU A 356 -0.32 -26.49 4.03
C LEU A 356 0.93 -27.24 4.49
N LYS A 357 1.28 -28.35 3.83
CA LYS A 357 2.29 -29.31 4.34
C LYS A 357 3.56 -29.37 3.51
N ASN A 358 3.45 -29.23 2.19
CA ASN A 358 4.54 -29.56 1.26
C ASN A 358 5.26 -28.31 0.70
N GLN A 359 4.97 -27.13 1.24
CA GLN A 359 5.61 -25.89 0.83
C GLN A 359 5.62 -24.91 2.00
N PRO A 360 6.58 -23.97 2.03
CA PRO A 360 6.64 -22.94 3.06
C PRO A 360 5.33 -22.16 3.12
N ILE A 361 4.95 -21.70 4.31
CA ILE A 361 3.83 -20.77 4.39
C ILE A 361 4.33 -19.42 3.89
N GLU A 362 3.75 -18.96 2.79
CA GLU A 362 3.84 -17.58 2.37
C GLU A 362 2.61 -16.86 2.95
N PRO A 363 2.69 -16.28 4.15
CA PRO A 363 1.53 -15.68 4.81
C PRO A 363 0.78 -14.61 3.99
N HIS A 364 1.32 -14.11 2.86
CA HIS A 364 0.71 -13.16 1.91
C HIS A 364 -0.14 -12.06 2.57
N ASN A 365 0.25 -11.64 3.76
CA ASN A 365 -0.39 -10.67 4.62
C ASN A 365 0.72 -10.12 5.50
N GLU A 366 0.88 -8.80 5.49
CA GLU A 366 2.01 -8.16 6.13
C GLU A 366 1.94 -8.25 7.67
N PHE A 367 0.74 -8.25 8.25
CA PHE A 367 0.56 -8.38 9.70
C PHE A 367 0.94 -9.79 10.18
N ILE A 368 0.56 -10.82 9.42
CA ILE A 368 0.96 -12.21 9.71
C ILE A 368 2.48 -12.36 9.53
N ASN A 369 3.05 -11.80 8.45
CA ASN A 369 4.49 -11.78 8.20
C ASN A 369 5.26 -11.10 9.35
N TYR A 370 4.82 -9.93 9.80
CA TYR A 370 5.43 -9.21 10.92
C TYR A 370 5.31 -10.00 12.23
N THR A 371 4.19 -10.70 12.43
CA THR A 371 4.00 -11.59 13.58
C THR A 371 5.00 -12.75 13.56
N PHE A 372 5.22 -13.40 12.42
CA PHE A 372 6.25 -14.44 12.31
C PHE A 372 7.67 -13.89 12.46
N ARG A 373 7.97 -12.68 11.97
CA ARG A 373 9.32 -12.11 12.00
C ARG A 373 9.74 -11.53 13.35
N GLY A 374 8.80 -10.96 14.11
CA GLY A 374 9.11 -10.26 15.36
C GLY A 374 7.97 -10.27 16.38
N GLY A 375 7.07 -11.27 16.28
CA GLY A 375 5.95 -11.44 17.20
C GLY A 375 4.80 -10.47 17.00
N ILE A 376 3.71 -10.71 17.73
CA ILE A 376 2.49 -9.90 17.69
C ILE A 376 2.76 -8.41 17.96
N PHE A 377 3.76 -8.11 18.79
CA PHE A 377 4.16 -6.73 19.07
C PHE A 377 4.58 -5.98 17.79
N SER A 378 5.31 -6.63 16.89
CA SER A 378 5.71 -6.04 15.61
C SER A 378 4.49 -5.74 14.71
N ALA A 379 3.51 -6.65 14.67
CA ALA A 379 2.27 -6.44 13.94
C ALA A 379 1.39 -5.34 14.56
N LEU A 380 1.34 -5.23 15.88
CA LEU A 380 0.65 -4.13 16.58
C LEU A 380 1.32 -2.79 16.31
N CYS A 381 2.66 -2.75 16.28
CA CYS A 381 3.40 -1.55 15.87
C CYS A 381 3.06 -1.15 14.42
N LEU A 382 2.96 -2.11 13.50
CA LEU A 382 2.49 -1.83 12.13
C LEU A 382 1.05 -1.29 12.11
N LEU A 383 0.14 -1.84 12.92
CA LEU A 383 -1.23 -1.32 13.05
C LEU A 383 -1.22 0.11 13.60
N MET A 384 -0.43 0.38 14.63
CA MET A 384 -0.30 1.71 15.22
C MET A 384 0.34 2.72 14.27
N PHE A 385 1.23 2.28 13.37
CA PHE A 385 1.73 3.10 12.27
C PHE A 385 0.56 3.60 11.39
N PHE A 386 -0.31 2.70 10.92
CA PHE A 386 -1.47 3.09 10.09
C PHE A 386 -2.48 3.96 10.84
N ILE A 387 -2.82 3.62 12.09
CA ILE A 387 -3.72 4.44 12.92
C ILE A 387 -3.15 5.85 13.10
N SER A 388 -1.85 5.94 13.39
CA SER A 388 -1.17 7.23 13.56
C SER A 388 -1.11 8.02 12.26
N LEU A 389 -0.87 7.37 11.12
CA LEU A 389 -0.95 8.00 9.80
C LEU A 389 -2.33 8.65 9.58
N PHE A 390 -3.42 7.92 9.86
CA PHE A 390 -4.77 8.46 9.77
C PHE A 390 -4.97 9.66 10.69
N TYR A 391 -4.50 9.58 11.93
CA TYR A 391 -4.64 10.64 12.91
C TYR A 391 -3.95 11.94 12.46
N ILE A 392 -2.72 11.85 11.95
CA ILE A 392 -1.96 13.05 11.55
C ILE A 392 -2.53 13.75 10.32
N THR A 393 -3.37 13.09 9.51
CA THR A 393 -4.02 13.72 8.33
C THR A 393 -4.87 14.94 8.70
N LYS A 394 -5.30 15.07 9.97
CA LYS A 394 -6.00 16.27 10.45
C LYS A 394 -5.16 17.55 10.31
N ASN A 395 -3.83 17.43 10.30
CA ASN A 395 -2.91 18.55 10.18
C ASN A 395 -2.76 19.04 8.73
N LEU A 396 -3.13 18.21 7.75
CA LEU A 396 -3.15 18.58 6.34
C LEU A 396 -4.32 19.52 6.02
N PRO A 397 -4.17 20.37 4.98
CA PRO A 397 -5.29 21.09 4.39
C PRO A 397 -6.43 20.12 4.06
N LEU A 398 -7.69 20.57 4.23
CA LEU A 398 -8.88 19.76 3.92
C LEU A 398 -8.83 19.16 2.50
N GLN A 399 -8.15 19.88 1.60
CA GLN A 399 -7.92 19.55 0.21
C GLN A 399 -7.12 18.25 0.01
N ASP A 400 -6.05 18.08 0.78
CA ASP A 400 -5.15 16.93 0.66
C ASP A 400 -5.61 15.81 1.60
N ARG A 401 -6.28 16.17 2.70
CA ARG A 401 -6.71 15.24 3.75
C ARG A 401 -7.47 14.03 3.22
N PHE A 402 -8.43 14.22 2.31
CA PHE A 402 -9.23 13.10 1.80
C PHE A 402 -8.43 12.18 0.89
N GLY A 403 -7.63 12.74 -0.03
CA GLY A 403 -6.75 11.95 -0.90
C GLY A 403 -5.73 11.14 -0.09
N VAL A 404 -5.09 11.77 0.90
CA VAL A 404 -4.13 11.09 1.78
C VAL A 404 -4.79 9.99 2.62
N ARG A 405 -6.01 10.20 3.11
CA ARG A 405 -6.75 9.14 3.83
C ARG A 405 -7.09 7.96 2.94
N VAL A 406 -7.51 8.21 1.70
CA VAL A 406 -7.75 7.16 0.70
C VAL A 406 -6.48 6.38 0.41
N PHE A 407 -5.37 7.09 0.22
CA PHE A 407 -4.05 6.49 0.02
C PHE A 407 -3.62 5.59 1.20
N ILE A 408 -3.76 6.07 2.44
CA ILE A 408 -3.45 5.28 3.64
C ILE A 408 -4.40 4.07 3.76
N LEU A 409 -5.70 4.27 3.52
CA LEU A 409 -6.71 3.21 3.58
C LEU A 409 -6.41 2.10 2.57
N GLY A 410 -6.14 2.48 1.33
CA GLY A 410 -5.85 1.55 0.25
C GLY A 410 -4.63 0.70 0.58
N TYR A 411 -3.53 1.33 1.02
CA TYR A 411 -2.31 0.59 1.37
C TYR A 411 -2.47 -0.27 2.64
N PHE A 412 -3.30 0.14 3.61
CA PHE A 412 -3.64 -0.68 4.77
C PHE A 412 -4.39 -1.96 4.37
N ILE A 413 -5.42 -1.84 3.53
CA ILE A 413 -6.20 -2.99 3.01
C ILE A 413 -5.31 -3.88 2.15
N ALA A 414 -4.43 -3.28 1.36
CA ALA A 414 -3.44 -3.99 0.58
C ALA A 414 -2.52 -4.85 1.49
N SER A 415 -2.06 -4.28 2.59
CA SER A 415 -1.21 -4.98 3.58
C SER A 415 -1.95 -6.08 4.35
N LEU A 416 -3.29 -6.01 4.45
CA LEU A 416 -4.12 -7.10 4.99
C LEU A 416 -4.29 -8.27 4.02
N THR A 417 -3.95 -8.09 2.74
CA THR A 417 -4.24 -9.06 1.67
C THR A 417 -3.03 -9.42 0.80
N GLY A 418 -1.86 -8.85 1.11
CA GLY A 418 -0.60 -9.04 0.38
C GLY A 418 0.63 -8.53 1.13
N TYR A 419 1.81 -8.74 0.54
CA TYR A 419 3.15 -8.35 1.04
C TYR A 419 3.55 -6.92 0.70
N TYR A 420 2.67 -5.95 0.94
CA TYR A 420 2.87 -4.59 0.42
C TYR A 420 4.03 -3.83 1.07
N LEU A 421 4.48 -4.18 2.28
CA LEU A 421 5.71 -3.63 2.88
C LEU A 421 6.95 -4.50 2.62
N SER A 422 6.78 -5.66 2.01
CA SER A 422 7.85 -6.61 1.70
C SER A 422 8.21 -6.65 0.21
N THR A 423 7.62 -5.80 -0.62
CA THR A 423 7.90 -5.69 -2.06
C THR A 423 8.40 -4.29 -2.44
N GLN A 424 9.44 -4.24 -3.27
CA GLN A 424 10.18 -3.00 -3.54
C GLN A 424 9.31 -1.91 -4.18
N TYR A 425 8.51 -2.24 -5.19
CA TYR A 425 7.77 -1.24 -5.95
C TYR A 425 6.70 -0.56 -5.09
N GLU A 426 5.93 -1.34 -4.34
CA GLU A 426 4.86 -0.89 -3.46
C GLU A 426 5.41 -0.02 -2.33
N VAL A 427 6.49 -0.45 -1.66
CA VAL A 427 7.19 0.33 -0.64
C VAL A 427 7.72 1.64 -1.24
N SER A 428 8.35 1.60 -2.42
CA SER A 428 8.89 2.81 -3.06
C SER A 428 7.81 3.85 -3.30
N MET A 429 6.70 3.44 -3.89
CA MET A 429 5.61 4.35 -4.20
C MET A 429 4.96 4.89 -2.93
N PHE A 430 4.61 4.01 -2.00
CA PHE A 430 3.92 4.41 -0.79
C PHE A 430 4.78 5.36 0.07
N PHE A 431 6.03 4.99 0.34
CA PHE A 431 6.87 5.79 1.23
C PHE A 431 7.39 7.08 0.59
N THR A 432 7.49 7.15 -0.74
CA THR A 432 7.78 8.41 -1.46
C THR A 432 6.59 9.38 -1.37
N LEU A 433 5.37 8.90 -1.63
CA LEU A 433 4.15 9.71 -1.49
C LEU A 433 3.93 10.13 -0.03
N LEU A 434 4.17 9.21 0.92
CA LEU A 434 4.08 9.51 2.35
C LEU A 434 5.06 10.63 2.74
N ALA A 435 6.31 10.58 2.27
CA ALA A 435 7.29 11.64 2.55
C ALA A 435 6.82 13.01 2.05
N ILE A 436 6.21 13.08 0.86
CA ILE A 436 5.61 14.31 0.30
C ILE A 436 4.52 14.86 1.23
N PHE A 437 3.64 14.01 1.76
CA PHE A 437 2.58 14.47 2.67
C PHE A 437 3.11 14.90 4.03
N LEU A 438 4.09 14.16 4.58
CA LEU A 438 4.71 14.51 5.86
C LEU A 438 5.47 15.84 5.75
N SER A 439 6.17 16.10 4.65
CA SER A 439 6.89 17.37 4.45
C SER A 439 5.93 18.58 4.39
N LYS A 440 4.74 18.42 3.82
CA LYS A 440 3.70 19.46 3.80
C LYS A 440 3.18 19.82 5.19
N ILE A 441 3.13 18.85 6.12
CA ILE A 441 2.75 19.11 7.51
C ILE A 441 3.80 19.98 8.20
N GLU A 442 5.08 19.72 7.93
CA GLU A 442 6.21 20.48 8.48
C GLU A 442 6.19 21.94 8.01
N GLN A 443 6.05 22.14 6.69
CA GLN A 443 6.03 23.45 6.04
C GLN A 443 4.91 24.40 6.51
N LYS A 444 3.79 23.87 7.01
CA LYS A 444 2.65 24.68 7.49
C LYS A 444 2.93 25.35 8.84
N LYS A 445 3.74 24.71 9.69
CA LYS A 445 4.04 25.22 11.03
C LYS A 445 5.17 26.23 11.05
N ASP A 446 6.15 26.09 10.17
CA ASP A 446 7.26 27.05 10.10
C ASP A 446 6.76 28.42 9.59
N SER A 447 5.73 28.45 8.73
CA SER A 447 5.05 29.70 8.34
C SER A 447 4.21 30.38 9.43
N HIS A 448 4.02 29.76 10.60
CA HIS A 448 3.39 30.40 11.76
C HIS A 448 4.40 31.06 12.70
N TYR A 449 5.71 30.82 12.51
CA TYR A 449 6.79 31.45 13.27
C TYR A 449 7.46 32.62 12.53
N GLU A 450 7.07 32.90 11.28
CA GLU A 450 7.52 34.08 10.51
C GLU A 450 6.60 35.31 10.68
N ILE A 451 5.68 35.28 11.65
CA ILE A 451 4.87 36.43 12.06
C ILE A 451 5.02 36.61 13.57
N PHE A 452 6.20 37.00 14.02
CA PHE A 452 6.42 37.75 15.27
C PHE A 452 7.67 38.62 15.12
#